data_AF-A0A9P5Y1C3-F1
#
_entry.id   AF-A0A9P5Y1C3-F1
#
_cell.length_a   1.000
_cell.length_b   1.000
_cell.length_c   1.000
_cell.angle_alpha   90.00
_cell.angle_beta   90.00
_cell.angle_gamma   90.00
#
_symmetry.space_group_name_H-M   'P 1'
#
loop_
_entity.id
_entity.type
_entity.pdbx_description
1 polymer ?
#
loop_
_entity_poly.entity_id
_entity_poly.type
_entity_poly.pdbx_seq_one_letter_code
_entity_poly.pdbx_strand_id
1 'polypeptide(L)'
;MRNKLKMNHMRLYAIIISETAHLIWKIRCEKVFQNDNLQNTSHTKRELENKWFQCINTRLKLDKLQTNRSKFGKKAIKETLVLDTWEGILKDEENLPKDWIWQSSVLVGIKSC
;
A
#
# COMPACT_ATOMS: atom_id res chain seq x y z
N MET A 1 23.10 12.15 4.01
CA MET A 1 22.19 11.49 3.03
C MET A 1 21.91 10.02 3.32
N ARG A 2 22.91 9.20 3.72
CA ARG A 2 22.76 7.73 3.93
C ARG A 2 21.71 7.28 4.98
N ASN A 3 21.40 8.13 5.97
CA ASN A 3 20.39 7.82 7.01
C ASN A 3 18.95 8.08 6.57
N LYS A 4 18.71 9.00 5.63
CA LYS A 4 17.35 9.35 5.19
C LYS A 4 16.73 8.23 4.35
N LEU A 5 17.51 7.67 3.43
CA LEU A 5 17.13 6.49 2.64
C LEU A 5 16.78 5.28 3.53
N LYS A 6 17.61 4.97 4.54
CA LYS A 6 17.32 3.89 5.50
C LYS A 6 15.98 4.10 6.22
N MET A 7 15.67 5.33 6.65
CA MET A 7 14.41 5.64 7.32
C MET A 7 13.19 5.50 6.39
N ASN A 8 13.32 5.92 5.14
CA ASN A 8 12.25 5.83 4.14
C ASN A 8 11.92 4.36 3.83
N HIS A 9 12.95 3.53 3.60
CA HIS A 9 12.77 2.08 3.40
C HIS A 9 12.21 1.39 4.65
N MET A 10 12.58 1.83 5.86
CA MET A 10 11.99 1.30 7.10
C MET A 10 10.50 1.65 7.22
N ARG A 11 10.08 2.85 6.81
CA ARG A 11 8.65 3.22 6.76
C ARG A 11 7.89 2.34 5.78
N LEU A 12 8.41 2.19 4.56
CA LEU A 12 7.78 1.34 3.55
C LEU A 12 7.66 -0.10 4.04
N TYR A 13 8.74 -0.65 4.61
CA TYR A 13 8.76 -2.00 5.17
C TYR A 13 7.71 -2.17 6.28
N ALA A 14 7.62 -1.22 7.22
CA ALA A 14 6.63 -1.26 8.29
C ALA A 14 5.19 -1.24 7.73
N ILE A 15 4.93 -0.40 6.71
CA ILE A 15 3.63 -0.37 6.02
C ILE A 15 3.33 -1.74 5.41
N ILE A 16 4.24 -2.29 4.59
CA ILE A 16 4.01 -3.58 3.91
C ILE A 16 3.76 -4.69 4.93
N ILE A 17 4.58 -4.81 5.97
CA ILE A 17 4.44 -5.86 6.98
C ILE A 17 3.12 -5.72 7.74
N SER A 18 2.76 -4.51 8.18
CA SER A 18 1.53 -4.29 8.95
C SER A 18 0.27 -4.55 8.12
N GLU A 19 0.20 -4.03 6.89
CA GLU A 19 -0.93 -4.25 5.97
C GLU A 19 -1.04 -5.74 5.58
N THR A 20 0.09 -6.41 5.33
CA THR A 20 0.10 -7.84 4.99
C THR A 20 -0.32 -8.71 6.18
N ALA A 21 0.16 -8.41 7.39
CA ALA A 21 -0.25 -9.11 8.59
C ALA A 21 -1.76 -8.93 8.86
N HIS A 22 -2.28 -7.72 8.66
CA HIS A 22 -3.71 -7.44 8.78
C HIS A 22 -4.53 -8.20 7.73
N LEU A 23 -4.07 -8.29 6.48
CA LEU A 23 -4.72 -9.07 5.44
C LEU A 23 -4.74 -10.57 5.78
N ILE A 24 -3.62 -11.13 6.25
CA ILE A 24 -3.55 -12.54 6.69
C ILE A 24 -4.54 -12.79 7.83
N TRP A 25 -4.58 -11.90 8.81
CA TRP A 25 -5.53 -11.98 9.92
C TRP A 25 -6.98 -11.95 9.41
N LYS A 26 -7.31 -11.03 8.51
CA LYS A 26 -8.65 -10.91 7.92
C LYS A 26 -9.06 -12.19 7.18
N ILE A 27 -8.16 -12.76 6.36
CA ILE A 27 -8.40 -14.03 5.67
C ILE A 27 -8.63 -15.18 6.66
N ARG A 28 -7.87 -15.22 7.76
CA ARG A 28 -8.08 -16.22 8.81
C ARG A 28 -9.45 -16.08 9.47
N CYS A 29 -9.86 -14.86 9.79
CA CYS A 29 -11.19 -14.61 10.33
C CYS A 29 -12.28 -15.01 9.33
N GLU A 30 -12.17 -14.63 8.05
CA GLU A 30 -13.11 -15.04 6.99
C GLU A 30 -13.27 -16.56 6.95
N LYS A 31 -12.18 -17.34 7.07
CA LYS A 31 -12.22 -18.81 7.16
C LYS A 31 -12.91 -19.33 8.41
N VAL A 32 -12.67 -18.72 9.58
CA VAL A 32 -13.30 -19.12 10.85
C VAL A 32 -14.81 -18.88 10.80
N PHE A 33 -15.25 -17.73 10.28
CA PHE A 33 -16.68 -17.40 10.15
C PHE A 33 -17.40 -18.23 9.07
N GLN A 34 -16.73 -18.59 7.98
CA GLN A 34 -17.32 -19.42 6.92
C GLN A 34 -17.41 -20.91 7.28
N ASN A 35 -16.59 -21.41 8.21
CA ASN A 35 -16.67 -22.79 8.66
C ASN A 35 -17.98 -23.13 9.40
N ASP A 36 -18.69 -22.14 9.96
CA ASP A 36 -20.04 -22.33 10.51
C ASP A 36 -21.10 -22.48 9.40
N ASN A 37 -20.80 -22.11 8.15
CA ASN A 37 -21.68 -22.18 6.98
C ASN A 37 -21.00 -22.91 5.81
N LEU A 38 -20.59 -24.17 6.00
CA LEU A 38 -20.32 -25.24 5.02
C LEU A 38 -19.85 -24.88 3.57
N GLN A 39 -19.09 -23.82 3.36
CA GLN A 39 -18.60 -23.45 2.03
C GLN A 39 -17.13 -23.06 2.12
N ASN A 40 -16.27 -24.07 1.98
CA ASN A 40 -14.82 -23.93 1.96
C ASN A 40 -14.39 -23.22 0.67
N THR A 41 -14.58 -21.90 0.60
CA THR A 41 -14.12 -21.08 -0.52
C THR A 41 -12.62 -20.86 -0.38
N SER A 42 -11.84 -21.81 -0.92
CA SER A 42 -10.39 -21.64 -1.01
C SER A 42 -10.08 -20.47 -1.95
N HIS A 43 -9.53 -19.38 -1.42
CA HIS A 43 -9.07 -18.26 -2.24
C HIS A 43 -7.98 -18.74 -3.21
N THR A 44 -8.13 -18.39 -4.49
CA THR A 44 -7.08 -18.66 -5.48
C THR A 44 -5.90 -17.73 -5.23
N LYS A 45 -4.67 -18.17 -5.53
CA LYS A 45 -3.45 -17.35 -5.43
C LYS A 45 -3.63 -15.96 -6.07
N ARG A 46 -4.25 -15.91 -7.25
CA ARG A 46 -4.54 -14.66 -7.98
C ARG A 46 -5.50 -13.73 -7.25
N GLU A 47 -6.52 -14.27 -6.56
CA GLU A 47 -7.45 -13.47 -5.78
C GLU A 47 -6.75 -12.87 -4.56
N LEU A 48 -5.88 -13.64 -3.91
CA LEU A 48 -5.06 -13.16 -2.79
C LEU A 48 -4.09 -12.07 -3.23
N GLU A 49 -3.42 -12.24 -4.36
CA GLU A 49 -2.56 -11.23 -4.96
C GLU A 49 -3.35 -9.95 -5.27
N ASN A 50 -4.50 -10.06 -5.93
CA ASN A 50 -5.36 -8.90 -6.22
C ASN A 50 -5.84 -8.20 -4.94
N LYS A 51 -6.26 -8.94 -3.91
CA LYS A 51 -6.64 -8.37 -2.59
C LYS A 51 -5.46 -7.65 -1.95
N TRP A 52 -4.26 -8.23 -2.03
CA TRP A 52 -3.04 -7.63 -1.51
C TRP A 52 -2.69 -6.34 -2.26
N PHE A 53 -2.69 -6.35 -3.59
CA PHE A 53 -2.49 -5.14 -4.40
C PHE A 53 -3.53 -4.06 -4.08
N GLN A 54 -4.80 -4.43 -3.91
CA GLN A 54 -5.85 -3.48 -3.53
C GLN A 54 -5.59 -2.86 -2.16
N CYS A 55 -5.14 -3.64 -1.17
CA CYS A 55 -4.80 -3.17 0.17
C CYS A 55 -3.65 -2.15 0.12
N ILE A 56 -2.54 -2.51 -0.54
CA ILE A 56 -1.38 -1.62 -0.67
C ILE A 56 -1.70 -0.36 -1.49
N ASN A 57 -2.45 -0.48 -2.59
CA ASN A 57 -2.90 0.68 -3.38
C ASN A 57 -3.85 1.59 -2.60
N THR A 58 -4.71 1.02 -1.76
CA THR A 58 -5.56 1.81 -0.86
C THR A 58 -4.70 2.57 0.14
N ARG A 59 -3.64 1.94 0.67
CA ARG A 59 -2.72 2.61 1.57
C ARG A 59 -1.96 3.75 0.90
N LEU A 60 -1.48 3.54 -0.32
CA LEU A 60 -0.88 4.60 -1.15
C LEU A 60 -1.86 5.78 -1.34
N LYS A 61 -3.13 5.51 -1.66
CA LYS A 61 -4.16 6.55 -1.79
C LYS A 61 -4.38 7.32 -0.50
N LEU A 62 -4.40 6.64 0.65
CA LEU A 62 -4.52 7.30 1.96
C LEU A 62 -3.32 8.20 2.24
N ASP A 63 -2.11 7.71 2.01
CA ASP A 63 -0.87 8.49 2.17
C ASP A 63 -0.91 9.75 1.28
N LYS A 64 -1.38 9.64 0.03
CA LYS A 64 -1.60 10.80 -0.87
C LYS A 64 -2.67 11.75 -0.36
N LEU A 65 -3.79 11.26 0.17
CA LEU A 65 -4.82 12.13 0.74
C LEU A 65 -4.29 12.91 1.95
N GLN A 66 -3.47 12.27 2.76
CA GLN A 66 -2.88 12.85 3.96
C GLN A 66 -1.85 13.96 3.67
N THR A 67 -1.37 14.11 2.43
CA THR A 67 -0.52 15.26 2.05
C THR A 67 -1.30 16.56 1.89
N ASN A 68 -2.62 16.48 1.73
CA ASN A 68 -3.45 17.65 1.47
C ASN A 68 -3.48 18.60 2.69
N ARG A 69 -2.67 19.67 2.62
CA ARG A 69 -2.59 20.72 3.66
C ARG A 69 -3.89 21.49 3.85
N SER A 70 -4.72 21.63 2.82
CA SER A 70 -6.02 22.31 2.93
C SER A 70 -6.96 21.52 3.84
N LYS A 71 -6.96 20.19 3.75
CA LYS A 71 -7.80 19.32 4.60
C LYS A 71 -7.20 19.05 5.98
N PHE A 72 -5.89 18.82 6.08
CA PHE A 72 -5.25 18.32 7.31
C PHE A 72 -4.40 19.38 8.04
N GLY A 73 -4.22 20.57 7.47
CA GLY A 73 -3.48 21.67 8.08
C GLY A 73 -2.07 21.26 8.51
N LYS A 74 -1.74 21.50 9.79
CA LYS A 74 -0.44 21.14 10.38
C LYS A 74 -0.22 19.63 10.56
N LYS A 75 -1.29 18.82 10.47
CA LYS A 75 -1.21 17.35 10.55
C LYS A 75 -0.95 16.69 9.20
N ALA A 76 -0.91 17.47 8.12
CA ALA A 76 -0.63 16.96 6.79
C ALA A 76 0.78 16.37 6.71
N ILE A 77 0.89 15.22 6.06
CA ILE A 77 2.17 14.57 5.80
C ILE A 77 2.91 15.37 4.71
N LYS A 78 4.24 15.43 4.81
CA LYS A 78 5.05 16.07 3.77
C LYS A 78 4.99 15.24 2.48
N GLU A 79 4.73 15.88 1.35
CA GLU A 79 4.74 15.24 0.04
C GLU A 79 6.05 14.51 -0.23
N THR A 80 7.19 15.14 0.11
CA THR A 80 8.51 14.52 0.00
C THR A 80 8.65 13.22 0.79
N LEU A 81 7.97 13.07 1.93
CA LEU A 81 7.98 11.81 2.67
C LEU A 81 7.23 10.70 1.91
N VAL A 82 6.12 11.05 1.25
CA VAL A 82 5.32 10.09 0.48
C VAL A 82 6.06 9.70 -0.80
N LEU A 83 6.64 10.66 -1.54
CA LEU A 83 7.50 10.37 -2.70
C LEU A 83 8.64 9.43 -2.31
N ASP A 84 9.41 9.81 -1.28
CA ASP A 84 10.54 9.05 -0.77
C ASP A 84 10.15 7.64 -0.27
N THR A 85 8.93 7.44 0.25
CA THR A 85 8.51 6.13 0.78
C THR A 85 8.13 5.16 -0.31
N TRP A 86 7.47 5.64 -1.37
CA TRP A 86 6.89 4.80 -2.40
C TRP A 86 7.76 4.69 -3.65
N GLU A 87 8.91 5.38 -3.68
CA GLU A 87 9.93 5.27 -4.71
C GLU A 87 10.43 3.82 -4.88
N GLY A 88 10.56 3.37 -6.13
CA GLY A 88 11.10 2.07 -6.52
C GLY A 88 10.11 0.91 -6.52
N ILE A 89 8.84 1.13 -6.18
CA ILE A 89 7.80 0.08 -6.14
C ILE A 89 6.54 0.43 -6.96
N LEU A 90 6.54 1.57 -7.64
CA LEU A 90 5.42 1.99 -8.47
C LEU A 90 5.44 1.29 -9.82
N LYS A 91 4.24 1.06 -10.35
CA LYS A 91 4.09 0.57 -11.72
C LYS A 91 4.44 1.69 -12.69
N ASP A 92 5.25 1.37 -13.70
CA ASP A 92 5.65 2.28 -14.78
C ASP A 92 6.30 3.58 -14.26
N GLU A 93 7.07 3.49 -13.18
CA GLU A 93 7.65 4.62 -12.44
C GLU A 93 8.51 5.54 -13.32
N GLU A 94 9.21 4.99 -14.32
CA GLU A 94 10.03 5.75 -15.26
C GLU A 94 9.23 6.77 -16.09
N ASN A 95 7.93 6.53 -16.27
CA ASN A 95 7.02 7.41 -17.02
C ASN A 95 6.25 8.37 -16.10
N LEU A 96 6.43 8.28 -14.77
CA LEU A 96 5.75 9.15 -13.83
C LEU A 96 6.49 10.49 -13.67
N PRO A 97 5.76 11.62 -13.57
CA PRO A 97 6.37 12.89 -13.21
C PRO A 97 6.91 12.83 -11.77
N LYS A 98 7.91 13.66 -11.47
CA LYS A 98 8.53 13.73 -10.13
C LYS A 98 7.50 13.96 -9.00
N ASP A 99 6.43 14.71 -9.29
CA ASP A 99 5.35 15.01 -8.34
C ASP A 99 4.07 14.19 -8.62
N TRP A 100 4.21 12.87 -8.81
CA TRP A 100 3.12 11.95 -9.14
C TRP A 100 1.99 11.86 -8.09
N ILE A 101 2.16 12.46 -6.90
CA ILE A 101 1.15 12.49 -5.82
C ILE A 101 -0.19 13.05 -6.30
N TRP A 102 -0.19 13.97 -7.27
CA TRP A 102 -1.41 14.60 -7.77
C TRP A 102 -2.12 13.80 -8.87
N GLN A 103 -1.51 12.73 -9.38
CA GLN A 103 -2.10 11.90 -10.43
C GLN A 103 -3.02 10.84 -9.82
N SER A 104 -4.24 10.68 -10.32
CA SER A 104 -5.20 9.68 -9.79
C SER A 104 -4.80 8.23 -10.08
N SER A 105 -4.01 7.98 -11.14
CA SER A 105 -3.77 6.65 -11.71
C SER A 105 -2.53 5.91 -11.21
N VAL A 106 -1.84 6.43 -10.18
CA VAL A 106 -0.61 5.80 -9.66
C VAL A 106 -0.94 4.54 -8.86
N LEU A 107 -0.34 3.42 -9.27
CA LEU A 107 -0.52 2.10 -8.66
C LEU A 107 0.84 1.48 -8.31
N VAL A 108 0.85 0.66 -7.28
CA VAL A 108 1.99 -0.20 -6.94
C VAL A 108 2.06 -1.36 -7.93
N GLY A 109 3.25 -1.58 -8.47
CA GLY A 109 3.52 -2.52 -9.54
C GLY A 109 4.62 -3.49 -9.16
N ILE A 110 4.37 -4.37 -8.20
CA ILE A 110 5.27 -5.51 -8.00
C ILE A 110 5.03 -6.46 -9.16
N LYS A 111 6.04 -6.66 -10.01
CA LYS A 111 5.99 -7.67 -11.06
C LYS A 111 5.84 -9.03 -10.35
N SER A 112 4.69 -9.68 -10.51
CA SER A 112 4.53 -11.08 -10.12
C SER A 112 5.51 -11.89 -10.96
N CYS A 113 6.43 -12.58 -10.29
CA CYS A 113 7.38 -13.50 -10.92
C CYS A 113 6.68 -14.70 -11.55
#